data_AF-A0A7X7YM16-F1
#
_entry.id   AF-A0A7X7YM16-F1
#
_cell.length_a   1.000
_cell.length_b   1.000
_cell.length_c   1.000
_cell.angle_alpha   90.00
_cell.angle_beta   90.00
_cell.angle_gamma   90.00
#
_symmetry.space_group_name_H-M   'P 1'
#
loop_
_entity.id
_entity.type
_entity.pdbx_description
1 polymer ?
#
loop_
_entity_poly.entity_id
_entity_poly.type
_entity_poly.pdbx_seq_one_letter_code
_entity_poly.pdbx_strand_id
1 'polypeptide(L)'
;DTIYRCGSCFFCRKGLDHLCLYSKKETKLEGVSLVAGGFSEYLIVKQTQLFLVADTVDFAEAALSEPLACCLHSVQRARLSFGDSALIIGAGTMGLLHAFVATLQGLTPLISDSDAERRCFANRLGFQTVEPSRVNEEKHRVNEGLGFDGVFITAPVLSLINDSLSYVRKGGAIVLYTSVHPNGTVAFDANQLHYSEAYLTGTEGRTRADFQKAVTLISKGLIDLKPLVTKRIQLDDLSEELSTMPSGNSQRTVVTF
;
A
#
# COMPACT_ATOMS: atom_id res chain seq x y z
N ASP A 1 -14.56 7.28 -0.12
CA ASP A 1 -13.65 7.16 -1.27
C ASP A 1 -13.92 8.25 -2.31
N THR A 2 -13.11 9.31 -2.33
CA THR A 2 -13.37 10.52 -3.14
C THR A 2 -12.98 10.37 -4.62
N ILE A 3 -12.55 9.19 -5.07
CA ILE A 3 -12.20 8.97 -6.48
C ILE A 3 -13.45 8.84 -7.35
N TYR A 4 -13.45 9.60 -8.45
CA TYR A 4 -14.50 9.54 -9.45
C TYR A 4 -14.33 8.33 -10.38
N ARG A 5 -15.42 7.60 -10.59
CA ARG A 5 -15.50 6.43 -11.47
C ARG A 5 -16.75 6.58 -12.34
N CYS A 6 -16.61 6.47 -13.66
CA CYS A 6 -17.74 6.71 -14.57
C CYS A 6 -18.77 5.58 -14.61
N GLY A 7 -18.42 4.38 -14.13
CA GLY A 7 -19.30 3.20 -14.16
C GLY A 7 -19.56 2.59 -15.55
N SER A 8 -19.17 3.26 -16.64
CA SER A 8 -19.61 2.89 -17.99
C SER A 8 -18.49 2.61 -19.00
N CYS A 9 -17.24 2.98 -18.73
CA CYS A 9 -16.12 2.71 -19.64
C CYS A 9 -15.70 1.23 -19.59
N PHE A 10 -14.83 0.83 -20.52
CA PHE A 10 -14.30 -0.53 -20.62
C PHE A 10 -13.81 -1.09 -19.26
N PHE A 11 -12.94 -0.35 -18.57
CA PHE A 11 -12.36 -0.79 -17.31
C PHE A 11 -13.40 -0.87 -16.18
N CYS A 12 -14.29 0.12 -16.05
CA CYS A 12 -15.38 0.08 -15.09
C CYS A 12 -16.28 -1.14 -15.29
N ARG A 13 -16.67 -1.45 -16.53
CA ARG A 13 -17.50 -2.62 -16.85
C ARG A 13 -16.80 -3.96 -16.59
N LYS A 14 -15.47 -3.97 -16.52
CA LYS A 14 -14.65 -5.14 -16.17
C LYS A 14 -14.37 -5.26 -14.67
N GLY A 15 -14.90 -4.36 -13.84
CA GLY A 15 -14.58 -4.31 -12.41
C GLY A 15 -13.20 -3.73 -12.09
N LEU A 16 -12.51 -3.16 -13.08
CA LEU A 16 -11.21 -2.48 -12.95
C LEU A 16 -11.42 -0.97 -12.86
N ASP A 17 -12.37 -0.55 -12.03
CA ASP A 17 -12.81 0.85 -11.94
C ASP A 17 -11.72 1.82 -11.45
N HIS A 18 -10.67 1.32 -10.81
CA HIS A 18 -9.43 2.07 -10.51
C HIS A 18 -8.68 2.56 -11.77
N LEU A 19 -8.88 1.90 -12.92
CA LEU A 19 -8.31 2.28 -14.22
C LEU A 19 -9.32 3.07 -15.08
N CYS A 20 -10.31 3.72 -14.46
CA CYS A 20 -11.35 4.42 -15.20
C CYS A 20 -10.74 5.51 -16.12
N LEU A 21 -11.02 5.42 -17.42
CA LEU A 21 -10.60 6.39 -18.46
C LEU A 21 -11.01 7.83 -18.17
N TYR A 22 -12.06 8.02 -17.36
CA TYR A 22 -12.62 9.33 -17.03
C TYR A 22 -12.41 9.71 -15.57
N SER A 23 -11.57 8.97 -14.82
CA SER A 23 -11.08 9.37 -13.50
C SER A 23 -10.08 10.52 -13.66
N LYS A 24 -10.53 11.67 -14.19
CA LYS A 24 -9.72 12.88 -14.22
C LYS A 24 -9.64 13.44 -12.80
N LYS A 25 -8.46 13.92 -12.42
CA LYS A 25 -8.17 14.58 -11.14
C LYS A 25 -9.01 15.85 -10.89
N GLU A 26 -9.77 16.32 -11.88
CA GLU A 26 -10.75 17.39 -11.76
C GLU A 26 -12.10 16.90 -12.31
N THR A 27 -13.00 16.53 -11.41
CA THR A 27 -14.41 16.32 -11.77
C THR A 27 -15.13 17.63 -11.51
N LYS A 28 -15.73 18.29 -12.50
CA LYS A 28 -16.57 19.47 -12.21
C LYS A 28 -17.99 19.02 -11.87
N LEU A 29 -18.49 19.36 -10.67
CA LEU A 29 -19.91 19.29 -10.33
C LEU A 29 -20.44 20.72 -10.29
N GLU A 30 -21.36 21.07 -11.19
CA GLU A 30 -21.99 22.40 -11.22
C GLU A 30 -20.99 23.57 -11.25
N GLY A 31 -19.84 23.40 -11.91
CA GLY A 31 -18.79 24.42 -11.99
C GLY A 31 -17.75 24.38 -10.86
N VAL A 32 -17.97 23.58 -9.81
CA VAL A 32 -17.01 23.35 -8.71
C VAL A 32 -16.07 22.21 -9.06
N SER A 33 -14.76 22.45 -8.96
CA SER A 33 -13.75 21.39 -9.14
C SER A 33 -13.77 20.42 -7.96
N LEU A 34 -14.35 19.24 -8.15
CA LEU A 34 -14.16 18.07 -7.31
C LEU A 34 -12.79 17.47 -7.63
N VAL A 35 -11.76 18.07 -7.04
CA VAL A 35 -10.44 17.44 -6.94
C VAL A 35 -10.52 16.35 -5.86
N ALA A 36 -9.71 15.30 -5.97
CA ALA A 36 -9.46 14.42 -4.84
C ALA A 36 -8.93 15.27 -3.67
N GLY A 37 -9.78 15.50 -2.66
CA GLY A 37 -9.53 16.38 -1.53
C GLY A 37 -9.96 15.76 -0.21
N GLY A 38 -9.78 16.52 0.87
CA GLY A 38 -10.10 16.09 2.24
C GLY A 38 -9.56 17.03 3.32
N PHE A 39 -8.62 17.92 2.97
CA PHE A 39 -8.14 18.99 3.84
C PHE A 39 -9.09 20.19 3.81
N SER A 40 -10.31 20.00 4.29
CA SER A 40 -11.38 20.99 4.36
C SER A 40 -12.38 20.53 5.42
N GLU A 41 -12.99 21.48 6.14
CA GLU A 41 -14.04 21.19 7.13
C GLU A 41 -15.29 20.56 6.49
N TYR A 42 -15.56 20.89 5.22
CA TYR A 42 -16.69 20.35 4.46
C TYR A 42 -16.24 19.86 3.09
N LEU A 43 -16.84 18.76 2.64
CA LEU A 43 -16.60 18.18 1.32
C LEU A 43 -17.90 17.67 0.69
N ILE A 44 -18.19 18.14 -0.53
CA ILE A 44 -19.30 17.61 -1.33
C ILE A 44 -18.84 16.33 -2.03
N VAL A 45 -19.58 15.24 -1.81
CA VAL A 45 -19.30 13.93 -2.42
C VAL A 45 -20.57 13.33 -3.02
N LYS A 46 -20.40 12.44 -3.99
CA LYS A 46 -21.50 11.62 -4.51
C LYS A 46 -21.85 10.53 -3.51
N GLN A 47 -23.12 10.13 -3.45
CA GLN A 47 -23.55 9.01 -2.60
C GLN A 47 -22.74 7.73 -2.84
N THR A 48 -22.31 7.48 -4.08
CA THR A 48 -21.48 6.31 -4.44
C THR A 48 -20.08 6.30 -3.83
N GLN A 49 -19.63 7.43 -3.29
CA GLN A 49 -18.34 7.65 -2.64
C GLN A 49 -18.40 7.47 -1.12
N LEU A 50 -19.61 7.31 -0.55
CA LEU A 50 -19.85 7.10 0.86
C LEU A 50 -19.77 5.61 1.22
N PHE A 51 -19.09 5.33 2.33
CA PHE A 51 -18.94 4.01 2.92
C PHE A 51 -19.20 4.15 4.41
N LEU A 52 -20.09 3.33 4.94
CA LEU A 52 -20.44 3.37 6.36
C LEU A 52 -19.32 2.72 7.17
N VAL A 53 -18.82 3.47 8.14
CA VAL A 53 -17.86 3.01 9.15
C VAL A 53 -18.64 2.79 10.45
N ALA A 54 -18.25 1.81 11.26
CA ALA A 54 -18.89 1.58 12.55
C ALA A 54 -18.66 2.76 13.53
N ASP A 55 -19.69 3.11 14.31
CA ASP A 55 -19.66 4.24 15.27
C ASP A 55 -18.57 4.11 16.35
N THR A 56 -18.06 2.89 16.56
CA THR A 56 -16.99 2.58 17.52
C THR A 56 -15.59 2.85 16.99
N VAL A 57 -15.44 3.16 15.70
CA VAL A 57 -14.14 3.39 15.06
C VAL A 57 -13.77 4.87 15.15
N ASP A 58 -12.55 5.14 15.60
CA ASP A 58 -11.99 6.49 15.59
C ASP A 58 -11.76 6.98 14.14
N PHE A 59 -12.12 8.24 13.87
CA PHE A 59 -12.03 8.76 12.50
C PHE A 59 -10.61 8.81 11.93
N ALA A 60 -9.57 8.96 12.78
CA ALA A 60 -8.20 8.95 12.28
C ALA A 60 -7.78 7.54 11.86
N GLU A 61 -8.26 6.51 12.55
CA GLU A 61 -8.14 5.13 12.09
C GLU A 61 -8.95 4.89 10.81
N ALA A 62 -10.19 5.37 10.75
CA ALA A 62 -11.04 5.26 9.57
C ALA A 62 -10.41 5.92 8.33
N ALA A 63 -9.66 7.01 8.50
CA ALA A 63 -8.92 7.68 7.43
C ALA A 63 -7.86 6.78 6.76
N LEU A 64 -7.43 5.70 7.41
CA LEU A 64 -6.52 4.70 6.86
C LEU A 64 -7.22 3.69 5.93
N SER A 65 -8.55 3.77 5.76
CA SER A 65 -9.30 2.90 4.84
C SER A 65 -8.77 2.98 3.40
N GLU A 66 -8.39 4.19 2.95
CA GLU A 66 -7.86 4.39 1.60
C GLU A 66 -6.51 3.69 1.39
N PRO A 67 -5.45 3.94 2.20
CA PRO A 67 -4.18 3.27 2.00
C PRO A 67 -4.26 1.76 2.28
N LEU A 68 -5.11 1.32 3.22
CA LEU A 68 -5.37 -0.11 3.43
C LEU A 68 -5.97 -0.77 2.18
N ALA A 69 -6.92 -0.10 1.51
CA ALA A 69 -7.52 -0.59 0.28
C ALA A 69 -6.52 -0.73 -0.87
N CYS A 70 -5.57 0.19 -0.98
CA CYS A 70 -4.47 0.09 -1.95
C CYS A 70 -3.58 -1.12 -1.66
N CYS A 71 -3.24 -1.37 -0.39
CA CYS A 71 -2.48 -2.57 0.00
C CYS A 71 -3.28 -3.87 -0.23
N LEU A 72 -4.59 -3.88 0.03
CA LEU A 72 -5.47 -5.01 -0.32
C LEU A 72 -5.44 -5.30 -1.81
N HIS A 73 -5.50 -4.27 -2.66
CA HIS A 73 -5.40 -4.42 -4.10
C HIS A 73 -4.02 -4.99 -4.49
N SER A 74 -2.95 -4.39 -3.98
CA SER A 74 -1.56 -4.80 -4.21
C SER A 74 -1.29 -6.27 -3.89
N VAL A 75 -1.65 -6.73 -2.68
CA VAL A 75 -1.43 -8.11 -2.27
C VAL A 75 -2.21 -9.09 -3.15
N GLN A 76 -3.43 -8.74 -3.58
CA GLN A 76 -4.20 -9.57 -4.53
C GLN A 76 -3.51 -9.69 -5.90
N ARG A 77 -2.74 -8.69 -6.34
CA ARG A 77 -1.98 -8.74 -7.60
C ARG A 77 -0.92 -9.83 -7.59
N ALA A 78 -0.36 -10.16 -6.43
CA ALA A 78 0.68 -11.18 -6.29
C ALA A 78 0.16 -12.62 -6.45
N ARG A 79 -1.16 -12.85 -6.28
CA ARG A 79 -1.82 -14.17 -6.41
C ARG A 79 -1.18 -15.27 -5.55
N LEU A 80 -0.75 -14.88 -4.35
CA LEU A 80 -0.16 -15.79 -3.37
C LEU A 80 -1.25 -16.64 -2.69
N SER A 81 -0.83 -17.78 -2.16
CA SER A 81 -1.66 -18.74 -1.44
C SER A 81 -1.43 -18.66 0.06
N PHE A 82 -2.37 -19.20 0.84
CA PHE A 82 -2.21 -19.33 2.29
C PHE A 82 -0.92 -20.11 2.61
N GLY A 83 -0.10 -19.60 3.53
CA GLY A 83 1.19 -20.16 3.91
C GLY A 83 2.39 -19.60 3.14
N ASP A 84 2.17 -18.90 2.02
CA ASP A 84 3.25 -18.34 1.21
C ASP A 84 4.03 -17.25 1.98
N SER A 85 5.33 -17.18 1.70
CA SER A 85 6.26 -16.19 2.25
C SER A 85 6.23 -14.89 1.45
N ALA A 86 6.25 -13.74 2.14
CA ALA A 86 6.20 -12.42 1.51
C ALA A 86 7.32 -11.52 2.01
N LEU A 87 8.23 -11.10 1.13
CA LEU A 87 9.19 -10.05 1.43
C LEU A 87 8.56 -8.68 1.15
N ILE A 88 8.58 -7.78 2.12
CA ILE A 88 8.09 -6.41 2.00
C ILE A 88 9.28 -5.48 2.15
N ILE A 89 9.61 -4.74 1.09
CA ILE A 89 10.74 -3.81 1.09
C ILE A 89 10.21 -2.41 1.42
N GLY A 90 10.55 -1.94 2.62
CA GLY A 90 10.09 -0.72 3.26
C GLY A 90 9.26 -1.01 4.52
N ALA A 91 9.60 -0.35 5.63
CA ALA A 91 8.90 -0.38 6.92
C ALA A 91 8.23 0.98 7.24
N GLY A 92 7.97 1.80 6.22
CA GLY A 92 7.05 2.93 6.34
C GLY A 92 5.59 2.47 6.35
N THR A 93 4.65 3.41 6.50
CA THR A 93 3.20 3.13 6.57
C THR A 93 2.69 2.17 5.51
N MET A 94 3.09 2.34 4.24
CA MET A 94 2.61 1.45 3.18
C MET A 94 3.16 0.03 3.33
N GLY A 95 4.41 -0.14 3.72
CA GLY A 95 5.00 -1.45 4.01
C GLY A 95 4.35 -2.14 5.21
N LEU A 96 4.09 -1.40 6.28
CA LEU A 96 3.36 -1.92 7.45
C LEU A 96 1.94 -2.35 7.10
N LEU A 97 1.22 -1.55 6.31
CA LEU A 97 -0.11 -1.93 5.82
C LEU A 97 -0.06 -3.17 4.92
N HIS A 98 0.98 -3.34 4.09
CA HIS A 98 1.19 -4.60 3.35
C HIS A 98 1.39 -5.77 4.30
N ALA A 99 2.16 -5.61 5.39
CA ALA A 99 2.42 -6.67 6.34
C ALA A 99 1.15 -7.11 7.09
N PHE A 100 0.31 -6.16 7.50
CA PHE A 100 -1.00 -6.47 8.07
C PHE A 100 -1.89 -7.20 7.07
N VAL A 101 -2.01 -6.70 5.84
CA VAL A 101 -2.82 -7.34 4.79
C VAL A 101 -2.32 -8.74 4.45
N ALA A 102 -1.00 -8.92 4.35
CA ALA A 102 -0.37 -10.20 4.08
C ALA A 102 -0.71 -11.21 5.19
N THR A 103 -0.58 -10.80 6.45
CA THR A 103 -0.93 -11.63 7.61
C THR A 103 -2.41 -12.03 7.59
N LEU A 104 -3.32 -11.11 7.28
CA LEU A 104 -4.75 -11.39 7.15
C LEU A 104 -5.09 -12.38 6.03
N GLN A 105 -4.26 -12.44 4.98
CA GLN A 105 -4.40 -13.43 3.91
C GLN A 105 -3.70 -14.76 4.22
N GLY A 106 -3.13 -14.91 5.42
CA GLY A 106 -2.41 -16.10 5.85
C GLY A 106 -1.02 -16.23 5.26
N LEU A 107 -0.43 -15.13 4.80
CA LEU A 107 0.96 -15.07 4.34
C LEU A 107 1.91 -14.87 5.53
N THR A 108 3.20 -15.18 5.32
CA THR A 108 4.26 -14.95 6.31
C THR A 108 5.13 -13.77 5.87
N PRO A 109 4.86 -12.53 6.35
CA PRO A 109 5.62 -11.36 5.94
C PRO A 109 6.96 -11.23 6.66
N LEU A 110 8.01 -10.88 5.90
CA LEU A 110 9.28 -10.38 6.39
C LEU A 110 9.49 -8.96 5.86
N ILE A 111 9.82 -8.00 6.73
CA ILE A 111 10.00 -6.61 6.34
C ILE A 111 11.50 -6.26 6.26
N SER A 112 11.93 -5.66 5.17
CA SER A 112 13.30 -5.14 5.00
C SER A 112 13.29 -3.62 4.93
N ASP A 113 14.02 -2.94 5.80
CA ASP A 113 14.19 -1.48 5.76
C ASP A 113 15.59 -1.11 6.30
N SER A 114 16.25 -0.10 5.73
CA SER A 114 17.56 0.38 6.19
C SER A 114 17.48 1.19 7.49
N ASP A 115 16.31 1.75 7.80
CA ASP A 115 16.09 2.57 9.00
C ASP A 115 15.80 1.68 10.22
N ALA A 116 16.69 1.75 11.21
CA ALA A 116 16.58 0.97 12.43
C ALA A 116 15.37 1.33 13.30
N GLU A 117 14.94 2.59 13.30
CA GLU A 117 13.77 3.02 14.06
C GLU A 117 12.48 2.50 13.42
N ARG A 118 12.38 2.53 12.08
CA ARG A 118 11.24 1.94 11.37
C ARG A 118 11.15 0.43 11.58
N ARG A 119 12.29 -0.27 11.54
CA ARG A 119 12.34 -1.69 11.90
C ARG A 119 11.94 -1.93 13.35
N CYS A 120 12.45 -1.15 14.29
CA CYS A 120 12.08 -1.25 15.70
C CYS A 120 10.57 -1.05 15.91
N PHE A 121 9.98 -0.07 15.21
CA PHE A 121 8.54 0.15 15.21
C PHE A 121 7.77 -1.05 14.66
N ALA A 122 8.17 -1.60 13.51
CA ALA A 122 7.56 -2.79 12.92
C ALA A 122 7.64 -4.03 13.84
N ASN A 123 8.77 -4.25 14.52
CA ASN A 123 8.91 -5.33 15.51
C ASN A 123 7.96 -5.17 16.69
N ARG A 124 7.70 -3.94 17.16
CA ARG A 124 6.69 -3.68 18.22
C ARG A 124 5.27 -4.02 17.79
N LEU A 125 5.00 -4.00 16.49
CA LEU A 125 3.73 -4.46 15.90
C LEU A 125 3.68 -5.98 15.68
N GLY A 126 4.74 -6.71 16.01
CA GLY A 126 4.82 -8.16 15.88
C GLY A 126 5.35 -8.66 14.54
N PHE A 127 5.83 -7.77 13.66
CA PHE A 127 6.42 -8.17 12.38
C PHE A 127 7.91 -8.44 12.50
N GLN A 128 8.39 -9.50 11.84
CA GLN A 128 9.83 -9.74 11.71
C GLN A 128 10.45 -8.74 10.74
N THR A 129 11.64 -8.26 11.07
CA THR A 129 12.37 -7.29 10.25
C THR A 129 13.83 -7.66 10.07
N VAL A 130 14.41 -7.23 8.95
CA VAL A 130 15.85 -7.33 8.68
C VAL A 130 16.41 -6.08 8.02
N GLU A 131 17.73 -5.90 8.17
CA GLU A 131 18.50 -4.98 7.35
C GLU A 131 18.55 -5.47 5.89
N PRO A 132 18.59 -4.58 4.88
CA PRO A 132 18.68 -4.97 3.47
C PRO A 132 19.86 -5.91 3.18
N SER A 133 21.00 -5.72 3.85
CA SER A 133 22.18 -6.57 3.70
C SER A 133 21.98 -8.02 4.11
N ARG A 134 20.95 -8.30 4.94
CA ARG A 134 20.63 -9.66 5.43
C ARG A 134 19.51 -10.34 4.66
N VAL A 135 18.88 -9.67 3.70
CA VAL A 135 17.77 -10.26 2.92
C VAL A 135 18.22 -11.53 2.19
N ASN A 136 19.46 -11.59 1.70
CA ASN A 136 20.01 -12.79 1.07
C ASN A 136 20.15 -13.96 2.05
N GLU A 137 20.47 -13.71 3.32
CA GLU A 137 20.53 -14.76 4.35
C GLU A 137 19.13 -15.32 4.64
N GLU A 138 18.12 -14.44 4.75
CA GLU A 138 16.74 -14.85 5.00
C GLU A 138 16.11 -15.57 3.80
N LYS A 139 16.45 -15.15 2.58
CA LYS A 139 16.08 -15.86 1.35
C LYS A 139 16.50 -17.35 1.41
N HIS A 140 17.66 -17.65 1.97
CA HIS A 140 18.14 -19.03 2.11
C HIS A 140 17.44 -19.84 3.21
N ARG A 141 16.65 -19.18 4.07
CA ARG A 141 15.89 -19.83 5.15
C ARG A 141 14.43 -20.09 4.80
N VAL A 142 13.91 -19.46 3.74
CA VAL A 142 12.54 -19.66 3.27
C VAL A 142 12.50 -20.62 2.08
N ASN A 143 11.42 -21.39 1.97
CA ASN A 143 11.14 -22.26 0.81
C ASN A 143 12.34 -23.12 0.38
N GLU A 144 12.98 -23.82 1.33
CA GLU A 144 14.14 -24.69 1.05
C GLU A 144 15.33 -23.94 0.40
N GLY A 145 15.42 -22.63 0.64
CA GLY A 145 16.46 -21.76 0.10
C GLY A 145 16.20 -21.26 -1.32
N LEU A 146 14.99 -21.47 -1.85
CA LEU A 146 14.58 -21.03 -3.19
C LEU A 146 14.20 -19.55 -3.26
N GLY A 147 13.94 -18.91 -2.11
CA GLY A 147 13.52 -17.52 -2.02
C GLY A 147 12.02 -17.34 -1.80
N PHE A 148 11.58 -16.08 -1.73
CA PHE A 148 10.23 -15.70 -1.33
C PHE A 148 9.18 -15.96 -2.42
N ASP A 149 7.95 -16.30 -2.01
CA ASP A 149 6.83 -16.47 -2.95
C ASP A 149 6.39 -15.13 -3.53
N GLY A 150 6.41 -14.08 -2.71
CA GLY A 150 6.08 -12.71 -3.11
C GLY A 150 7.09 -11.68 -2.63
N VAL A 151 7.35 -10.67 -3.46
CA VAL A 151 8.16 -9.49 -3.11
C VAL A 151 7.37 -8.22 -3.40
N PHE A 152 7.13 -7.40 -2.38
CA PHE A 152 6.40 -6.13 -2.48
C PHE A 152 7.36 -4.96 -2.30
N ILE A 153 7.50 -4.12 -3.34
CA ILE A 153 8.39 -2.96 -3.32
C ILE A 153 7.58 -1.71 -2.93
N THR A 154 7.73 -1.28 -1.68
CA THR A 154 7.02 -0.12 -1.10
C THR A 154 7.92 1.10 -0.88
N ALA A 155 9.21 0.99 -1.22
CA ALA A 155 10.20 2.07 -1.16
C ALA A 155 10.56 2.58 -2.57
N PRO A 156 10.62 3.90 -2.82
CA PRO A 156 10.77 4.48 -4.16
C PRO A 156 12.22 4.44 -4.65
N VAL A 157 12.85 3.26 -4.63
CA VAL A 157 14.25 3.05 -4.99
C VAL A 157 14.31 2.10 -6.19
N LEU A 158 14.73 2.61 -7.35
CA LEU A 158 14.70 1.86 -8.62
C LEU A 158 15.54 0.58 -8.58
N SER A 159 16.69 0.58 -7.91
CA SER A 159 17.57 -0.59 -7.86
C SER A 159 16.91 -1.80 -7.21
N LEU A 160 15.94 -1.59 -6.31
CA LEU A 160 15.19 -2.66 -5.65
C LEU A 160 14.40 -3.53 -6.63
N ILE A 161 14.06 -3.00 -7.81
CA ILE A 161 13.38 -3.78 -8.85
C ILE A 161 14.30 -4.90 -9.35
N ASN A 162 15.58 -4.60 -9.59
CA ASN A 162 16.54 -5.61 -10.00
C ASN A 162 16.86 -6.57 -8.85
N ASP A 163 17.06 -6.05 -7.64
CA ASP A 163 17.35 -6.88 -6.45
C ASP A 163 16.22 -7.88 -6.18
N SER A 164 14.96 -7.48 -6.38
CA SER A 164 13.80 -8.33 -6.15
C SER A 164 13.76 -9.61 -7.00
N LEU A 165 14.33 -9.59 -8.21
CA LEU A 165 14.48 -10.80 -9.05
C LEU A 165 15.43 -11.83 -8.45
N SER A 166 16.35 -11.40 -7.57
CA SER A 166 17.25 -12.30 -6.85
C SER A 166 16.65 -12.86 -5.57
N TYR A 167 15.61 -12.22 -5.03
CA TYR A 167 14.93 -12.59 -3.78
C TYR A 167 13.73 -13.50 -4.01
N VAL A 168 13.01 -13.33 -5.12
CA VAL A 168 11.84 -14.13 -5.45
C VAL A 168 12.26 -15.53 -5.93
N ARG A 169 11.49 -16.57 -5.55
CA ARG A 169 11.65 -17.90 -6.14
C ARG A 169 11.14 -17.93 -7.58
N LYS A 170 11.50 -18.99 -8.32
CA LYS A 170 10.90 -19.28 -9.62
C LYS A 170 9.37 -19.40 -9.49
N GLY A 171 8.64 -18.81 -10.44
CA GLY A 171 7.18 -18.73 -10.45
C GLY A 171 6.58 -17.88 -9.31
N GLY A 172 7.38 -17.14 -8.54
CA GLY A 172 6.88 -16.21 -7.54
C GLY A 172 6.49 -14.85 -8.15
N ALA A 173 6.01 -13.93 -7.33
CA ALA A 173 5.51 -12.63 -7.76
C ALA A 173 6.34 -11.46 -7.23
N ILE A 174 6.51 -10.44 -8.06
CA ILE A 174 7.11 -9.15 -7.70
C ILE A 174 6.07 -8.07 -7.99
N VAL A 175 5.71 -7.29 -6.97
CA VAL A 175 4.71 -6.22 -7.07
C VAL A 175 5.37 -4.86 -6.82
N LEU A 176 5.38 -4.03 -7.85
CA LEU A 176 5.78 -2.63 -7.79
C LEU A 176 4.61 -1.81 -7.22
N TYR A 177 4.67 -1.49 -5.93
CA TYR A 177 3.61 -0.72 -5.25
C TYR A 177 3.81 0.78 -5.38
N THR A 178 5.04 1.25 -5.19
CA THR A 178 5.33 2.68 -5.20
C THR A 178 5.66 3.20 -6.59
N SER A 179 5.11 4.36 -6.93
CA SER A 179 5.64 5.17 -8.02
C SER A 179 7.02 5.71 -7.65
N VAL A 180 7.86 5.92 -8.65
CA VAL A 180 9.17 6.57 -8.49
C VAL A 180 9.10 7.98 -9.07
N HIS A 181 9.57 8.96 -8.30
CA HIS A 181 9.72 10.33 -8.76
C HIS A 181 11.12 10.85 -8.39
N PRO A 182 11.87 11.50 -9.30
CA PRO A 182 11.54 11.74 -10.71
C PRO A 182 11.42 10.43 -11.52
N ASN A 183 10.74 10.51 -12.66
CA ASN A 183 10.59 9.36 -13.56
C ASN A 183 11.97 8.82 -13.95
N GLY A 184 12.10 7.49 -13.96
CA GLY A 184 13.34 6.82 -14.33
C GLY A 184 13.09 5.44 -14.92
N THR A 185 14.09 4.90 -15.58
CA THR A 185 14.11 3.53 -16.09
C THR A 185 15.00 2.67 -15.20
N VAL A 186 14.66 1.38 -15.09
CA VAL A 186 15.52 0.39 -14.46
C VAL A 186 15.95 -0.63 -15.51
N ALA A 187 17.23 -0.96 -15.55
CA ALA A 187 17.71 -2.10 -16.31
C ALA A 187 17.61 -3.35 -15.43
N PHE A 188 17.08 -4.44 -15.98
CA PHE A 188 17.07 -5.75 -15.34
C PHE A 188 17.37 -6.83 -16.39
N ASP A 189 17.83 -8.00 -15.94
CA ASP A 189 18.09 -9.11 -16.83
C ASP A 189 16.78 -9.78 -17.27
N ALA A 190 16.41 -9.57 -18.53
CA ALA A 190 15.21 -10.16 -19.12
C ALA A 190 15.29 -11.71 -19.20
N ASN A 191 16.48 -12.29 -19.32
CA ASN A 191 16.65 -13.74 -19.29
C ASN A 191 16.39 -14.29 -17.89
N GLN A 192 16.81 -13.57 -16.84
CA GLN A 192 16.49 -13.95 -15.46
C GLN A 192 14.97 -14.00 -15.25
N LEU A 193 14.23 -13.00 -15.73
CA LEU A 193 12.77 -13.02 -15.69
C LEU A 193 12.18 -14.18 -16.51
N HIS A 194 12.67 -14.39 -17.73
CA HIS A 194 12.21 -15.46 -18.62
C HIS A 194 12.39 -16.86 -18.01
N TYR A 195 13.60 -17.21 -17.55
CA TYR A 195 13.90 -18.54 -17.03
C TYR A 195 13.41 -18.80 -15.61
N SER A 196 13.08 -17.74 -14.85
CA SER A 196 12.45 -17.88 -13.53
C SER A 196 10.94 -17.98 -13.62
N GLU A 197 10.34 -17.59 -14.75
CA GLU A 197 8.89 -17.40 -14.89
C GLU A 197 8.29 -16.52 -13.77
N ALA A 198 9.09 -15.63 -13.19
CA ALA A 198 8.62 -14.73 -12.15
C ALA A 198 7.55 -13.77 -12.71
N TYR A 199 6.50 -13.53 -11.93
CA TYR A 199 5.42 -12.62 -12.28
C TYR A 199 5.73 -11.21 -11.80
N LEU A 200 6.26 -10.36 -12.69
CA LEU A 200 6.48 -8.94 -12.42
C LEU A 200 5.24 -8.11 -12.78
N THR A 201 4.71 -7.35 -11.82
CA THR A 201 3.53 -6.51 -12.06
C THR A 201 3.58 -5.20 -11.26
N GLY A 202 2.77 -4.24 -11.67
CA GLY A 202 2.47 -3.04 -10.90
C GLY A 202 1.08 -3.10 -10.29
N THR A 203 0.79 -2.11 -9.45
CA THR A 203 -0.53 -1.89 -8.86
C THR A 203 -0.79 -0.39 -8.79
N GLU A 204 -2.03 0.02 -9.03
CA GLU A 204 -2.40 1.43 -8.98
C GLU A 204 -3.73 1.62 -8.24
N GLY A 205 -3.70 2.43 -7.19
CA GLY A 205 -4.86 2.75 -6.38
C GLY A 205 -5.60 1.50 -5.85
N ARG A 206 -6.94 1.56 -5.90
CA ARG A 206 -7.84 0.53 -5.38
C ARG A 206 -9.18 0.53 -6.10
N THR A 207 -9.80 -0.64 -6.23
CA THR A 207 -11.18 -0.71 -6.70
C THR A 207 -12.17 -0.24 -5.63
N ARG A 208 -13.42 0.04 -6.02
CA ARG A 208 -14.49 0.29 -5.04
C ARG A 208 -14.69 -0.91 -4.09
N ALA A 209 -14.51 -2.12 -4.60
CA ALA A 209 -14.63 -3.34 -3.81
C ALA A 209 -13.50 -3.46 -2.78
N ASP A 210 -12.26 -3.11 -3.14
CA ASP A 210 -11.14 -3.08 -2.21
C ASP A 210 -11.35 -2.04 -1.10
N PHE A 211 -11.91 -0.86 -1.43
CA PHE A 211 -12.25 0.15 -0.44
C PHE A 211 -13.33 -0.34 0.53
N GLN A 212 -14.38 -1.01 0.03
CA GLN A 212 -15.40 -1.62 0.89
C GLN A 212 -14.80 -2.66 1.84
N LYS A 213 -13.88 -3.51 1.35
CA LYS A 213 -13.18 -4.49 2.18
C LYS A 213 -12.37 -3.80 3.29
N ALA A 214 -11.59 -2.77 2.96
CA ALA A 214 -10.82 -2.01 3.94
C ALA A 214 -11.69 -1.44 5.06
N VAL A 215 -12.78 -0.74 4.69
CA VAL A 215 -13.75 -0.19 5.66
C VAL A 215 -14.35 -1.29 6.53
N THR A 216 -14.66 -2.45 5.94
CA THR A 216 -15.23 -3.59 6.65
C THR A 216 -14.24 -4.19 7.65
N LEU A 217 -12.96 -4.33 7.28
CA LEU A 217 -11.92 -4.85 8.16
C LEU A 217 -11.73 -3.96 9.38
N ILE A 218 -11.63 -2.64 9.16
CA ILE A 218 -11.49 -1.64 10.23
C ILE A 218 -12.74 -1.63 11.11
N SER A 219 -13.94 -1.56 10.51
CA SER A 219 -15.21 -1.50 11.25
C SER A 219 -15.47 -2.74 12.10
N LYS A 220 -14.96 -3.90 11.69
CA LYS A 220 -15.08 -5.14 12.46
C LYS A 220 -13.95 -5.36 13.47
N GLY A 221 -12.98 -4.45 13.56
CA GLY A 221 -11.82 -4.61 14.43
C GLY A 221 -10.94 -5.81 14.05
N LEU A 222 -10.99 -6.26 12.79
CA LEU A 222 -10.17 -7.37 12.30
C LEU A 222 -8.71 -6.98 12.05
N ILE A 223 -8.45 -5.67 12.05
CA ILE A 223 -7.14 -5.07 11.93
C ILE A 223 -7.11 -3.86 12.88
N ASP A 224 -6.06 -3.75 13.68
CA ASP A 224 -5.83 -2.59 14.54
C ASP A 224 -4.79 -1.69 13.89
N LEU A 225 -5.25 -0.56 13.35
CA LEU A 225 -4.39 0.40 12.66
C LEU A 225 -4.07 1.63 13.51
N LYS A 226 -4.63 1.72 14.72
CA LYS A 226 -4.40 2.85 15.65
C LYS A 226 -2.91 3.12 15.88
N PRO A 227 -2.02 2.12 16.02
CA PRO A 227 -0.60 2.39 16.21
C PRO A 227 0.05 3.16 15.06
N LEU A 228 -0.48 3.06 13.83
CA LEU A 228 0.07 3.78 12.67
C LEU A 228 -0.25 5.28 12.71
N VAL A 229 -1.28 5.70 13.44
CA VAL A 229 -1.63 7.11 13.64
C VAL A 229 -0.72 7.70 14.71
N THR A 230 0.49 8.09 14.30
CA THR A 230 1.53 8.59 15.20
C THR A 230 1.40 10.08 15.53
N LYS A 231 0.66 10.85 14.74
CA LYS A 231 0.45 12.29 14.96
C LYS A 231 -0.94 12.71 14.51
N ARG A 232 -1.57 13.59 15.29
CA ARG A 232 -2.81 14.28 14.92
C ARG A 232 -2.55 15.77 14.90
N ILE A 233 -3.03 16.46 13.87
CA ILE A 233 -2.87 17.91 13.70
C ILE A 233 -4.20 18.55 13.34
N GLN A 234 -4.35 19.85 13.57
CA GLN A 234 -5.49 20.61 13.07
C GLN A 234 -5.24 21.04 11.62
N LEU A 235 -6.29 21.47 10.91
CA LEU A 235 -6.15 21.93 9.52
C LEU A 235 -5.21 23.13 9.41
N ASP A 236 -5.22 24.03 10.40
CA ASP A 236 -4.39 25.23 10.43
C ASP A 236 -2.89 24.91 10.47
N ASP A 237 -2.52 23.78 11.06
CA ASP A 237 -1.13 23.31 11.18
C ASP A 237 -0.63 22.59 9.91
N LEU A 238 -1.52 22.29 8.96
CA LEU A 238 -1.21 21.44 7.81
C LEU A 238 -0.06 21.99 6.95
N SER A 239 -0.03 23.31 6.73
CA SER A 239 1.00 23.96 5.92
C SER A 239 2.39 23.79 6.53
N GLU A 240 2.50 23.98 7.85
CA GLU A 240 3.75 23.78 8.58
C GLU A 240 4.15 22.30 8.57
N GLU A 241 3.22 21.38 8.84
CA GLU A 241 3.50 19.94 8.80
C GLU A 241 4.04 19.50 7.43
N LEU A 242 3.39 19.92 6.34
CA LEU A 242 3.81 19.57 4.98
C LEU A 242 5.22 20.10 4.66
N SER A 243 5.63 21.21 5.26
CA SER A 243 6.98 21.77 5.08
C SER A 243 8.07 20.97 5.83
N THR A 244 7.69 20.19 6.84
CA THR A 244 8.62 19.39 7.66
C THR A 244 8.66 17.90 7.25
N MET A 245 7.66 17.42 6.50
CA MET A 245 7.70 16.10 5.84
C MET A 245 8.71 16.14 4.68
N PRO A 246 9.82 15.38 4.71
CA PRO A 246 9.88 13.94 5.00
C PRO A 246 10.76 13.57 6.21
N SER A 247 11.16 14.53 7.02
CA SER A 247 12.27 14.43 7.99
C SER A 247 11.90 13.79 9.34
N GLY A 248 10.64 13.34 9.50
CA GLY A 248 10.11 12.85 10.78
C GLY A 248 10.03 11.33 10.87
N ASN A 249 10.15 10.79 12.08
CA ASN A 249 9.93 9.37 12.40
C ASN A 249 8.43 9.02 12.56
N SER A 250 7.54 9.91 12.12
CA SER A 250 6.09 9.64 12.11
C SER A 250 5.75 8.64 11.00
N GLN A 251 4.87 7.69 11.31
CA GLN A 251 4.33 6.76 10.32
C GLN A 251 3.20 7.44 9.56
N ARG A 252 2.18 7.91 10.29
CA ARG A 252 1.07 8.67 9.73
C ARG A 252 0.71 9.86 10.60
N THR A 253 0.71 11.03 9.99
CA THR A 253 0.04 12.22 10.51
C THR A 253 -1.37 12.29 9.93
N VAL A 254 -2.37 12.53 10.78
CA VAL A 254 -3.78 12.68 10.38
C VAL A 254 -4.29 14.06 10.77
N VAL A 255 -4.96 14.74 9.83
CA VAL A 255 -5.65 16.00 10.10
C VAL A 255 -7.01 15.70 10.72
N THR A 256 -7.31 16.34 11.84
CA THR A 256 -8.57 16.23 12.57
C THR A 256 -9.29 17.57 12.63
N PHE A 257 -10.61 17.52 12.77
CA PHE A 257 -11.53 18.66 12.88
C PHE A 257 -12.47 18.41 14.06
#